data_AF-A0A433PWH7-F1
#
_entry.id   AF-A0A433PWH7-F1
#
_cell.length_a   1.000
_cell.length_b   1.000
_cell.length_c   1.000
_cell.angle_alpha   90.00
_cell.angle_beta   90.00
_cell.angle_gamma   90.00
#
_symmetry.space_group_name_H-M   'P 1'
#
loop_
_entity.id
_entity.type
_entity.pdbx_description
1 polymer ?
#
loop_
_entity_poly.entity_id
_entity_poly.type
_entity_poly.pdbx_seq_one_letter_code
_entity_poly.pdbx_strand_id
1 'polypeptide(L)'
;MFLSTDDFHIMDHISELRKKIAAELDQEEIALKNHRSLIDSLHLLDTQLQEAVSARLQLTTEHRNLEYALATLDIQVDEIKTEARNLPDRVAIFLHQHQARRQNIRKLVTLALVQQRAISRLAHMRTCEEQHREAEIKLLKKAREKQVWLAEKTKQLFEQNEAVTAERAAYDREAQELQEMVEHKLLPHIEEQEKIALFNEIEAKRREVIRREQEILVEGFAEDVRRVEEASSAVANSELAELEAQCEAMFRKASDLQVRVQEQEKIRMLSNNIGDLCLKPPDWPSIRYKTVTRINIAYKAPAGPIDLSTMQCDDSAFNVTKVRTRLKFALEGPWANGDFRCVFHVKNERGKEYVGKIFILRRGLEKDTRCAYRTIKMAVLAEQSAHAFESVVGAAMQAVKSSAKNWRFDFCKGFLVEIKDPMFKSNQVEEKTDDLTCMMIEDKLDSRLYKKMSGFGVIPPQKDHAEGRTITRVCEVLDAFSHWSWHASNRRFMVVDHQGVYTVENRVHKLKLTDPVSIK
;
A
#
# COMPACT_ATOMS: atom_id res chain seq x y z
N MET A 1 -77.49 -141.50 43.37
CA MET A 1 -77.40 -140.06 43.05
C MET A 1 -76.16 -139.88 42.19
N PHE A 2 -76.32 -140.01 40.87
CA PHE A 2 -75.24 -139.81 39.90
C PHE A 2 -75.88 -139.12 38.70
N LEU A 3 -75.37 -137.94 38.35
CA LEU A 3 -75.84 -137.09 37.25
C LEU A 3 -75.80 -137.86 35.93
N SER A 4 -76.82 -137.71 35.09
CA SER A 4 -76.86 -138.34 33.77
C SER A 4 -75.83 -137.67 32.85
N THR A 5 -75.32 -138.42 31.88
CA THR A 5 -74.34 -137.97 30.88
C THR A 5 -74.80 -136.75 30.06
N ASP A 6 -76.10 -136.46 30.03
CA ASP A 6 -76.65 -135.27 29.35
C ASP A 6 -76.38 -133.96 30.12
N ASP A 7 -76.31 -133.99 31.46
CA ASP A 7 -75.99 -132.81 32.27
C ASP A 7 -74.51 -132.40 32.14
N PHE A 8 -73.62 -133.38 31.88
CA PHE A 8 -72.19 -133.12 31.65
C PHE A 8 -71.95 -132.43 30.30
N HIS A 9 -72.65 -132.85 29.24
CA HIS A 9 -72.56 -132.22 27.92
C HIS A 9 -73.10 -130.79 27.90
N ILE A 10 -74.17 -130.50 28.65
CA ILE A 10 -74.70 -129.15 28.78
C ILE A 10 -73.72 -128.25 29.54
N MET A 11 -73.09 -128.75 30.61
CA MET A 11 -72.13 -127.97 31.38
C MET A 11 -70.82 -127.70 30.61
N ASP A 12 -70.34 -128.67 29.81
CA ASP A 12 -69.20 -128.45 28.92
C ASP A 12 -69.53 -127.44 27.82
N HIS A 13 -70.74 -127.48 27.24
CA HIS A 13 -71.15 -126.52 26.22
C HIS A 13 -71.32 -125.10 26.80
N ILE A 14 -71.85 -124.98 28.02
CA ILE A 14 -71.90 -123.71 28.76
C ILE A 14 -70.48 -123.19 29.03
N SER A 15 -69.53 -124.08 29.35
CA SER A 15 -68.13 -123.72 29.60
C SER A 15 -67.42 -123.25 28.32
N GLU A 16 -67.66 -123.90 27.18
CA GLU A 16 -67.17 -123.47 25.87
C GLU A 16 -67.77 -122.13 25.44
N LEU A 17 -69.09 -121.93 25.63
CA LEU A 17 -69.74 -120.66 25.33
C LEU A 17 -69.21 -119.54 26.23
N ARG A 18 -68.95 -119.81 27.52
CA ARG A 18 -68.30 -118.84 28.43
C ARG A 18 -66.88 -118.48 27.98
N LYS A 19 -66.10 -119.45 27.49
CA LYS A 19 -64.77 -119.19 26.92
C LYS A 19 -64.84 -118.36 25.64
N LYS A 20 -65.81 -118.64 24.76
CA LYS A 20 -66.01 -117.84 23.54
C LYS A 20 -66.45 -116.41 23.86
N ILE A 21 -67.40 -116.24 24.78
CA ILE A 21 -67.85 -114.91 25.23
C ILE A 21 -66.69 -114.14 25.88
N ALA A 22 -65.88 -114.78 26.72
CA ALA A 22 -64.70 -114.14 27.32
C ALA A 22 -63.66 -113.72 26.25
N ALA A 23 -63.41 -114.57 25.25
CA ALA A 23 -62.49 -114.24 24.16
C ALA A 23 -63.02 -113.13 23.24
N GLU A 24 -64.33 -113.08 22.98
CA GLU A 24 -64.97 -111.99 22.23
C GLU A 24 -64.93 -110.67 23.02
N LEU A 25 -65.17 -110.70 24.34
CA LEU A 25 -65.04 -109.53 25.21
C LEU A 25 -63.60 -109.02 25.27
N ASP A 26 -62.60 -109.89 25.36
CA ASP A 26 -61.18 -109.51 25.31
C ASP A 26 -60.81 -108.90 23.93
N GLN A 27 -61.31 -109.46 22.83
CA GLN A 27 -61.12 -108.89 21.50
C GLN A 27 -61.79 -107.52 21.35
N GLU A 28 -62.98 -107.35 21.90
CA GLU A 28 -63.70 -106.07 21.90
C GLU A 28 -62.97 -105.03 22.75
N GLU A 29 -62.39 -105.41 23.90
CA GLU A 29 -61.57 -104.52 24.72
C GLU A 29 -60.27 -104.09 24.01
N ILE A 30 -59.61 -105.02 23.30
CA ILE A 30 -58.44 -104.72 22.47
C ILE A 30 -58.81 -103.79 21.31
N ALA A 31 -59.94 -104.04 20.64
CA ALA A 31 -60.43 -103.19 19.57
C ALA A 31 -60.75 -101.78 20.08
N LEU A 32 -61.39 -101.64 21.25
CA LEU A 32 -61.66 -100.37 21.91
C LEU A 32 -60.37 -99.62 22.30
N LYS A 33 -59.36 -100.32 22.83
CA LYS A 33 -58.04 -99.73 23.13
C LYS A 33 -57.33 -99.23 21.88
N ASN A 34 -57.31 -100.03 20.80
CA ASN A 34 -56.73 -99.62 19.53
C ASN A 34 -57.47 -98.43 18.92
N HIS A 35 -58.81 -98.43 19.01
CA HIS A 35 -59.62 -97.33 18.51
C HIS A 35 -59.35 -96.03 19.29
N ARG A 36 -59.23 -96.09 20.62
CA ARG A 36 -58.82 -94.93 21.44
C ARG A 36 -57.42 -94.44 21.10
N SER A 37 -56.45 -95.34 20.93
CA SER A 37 -55.08 -94.95 20.54
C SER A 37 -55.03 -94.28 19.15
N LEU A 38 -55.87 -94.71 18.22
CA LEU A 38 -56.01 -94.08 16.90
C LEU A 38 -56.65 -92.69 17.00
N ILE A 39 -57.67 -92.53 17.84
CA ILE A 39 -58.31 -91.24 18.11
C ILE A 39 -57.30 -90.25 18.74
N ASP A 40 -56.51 -90.69 19.71
CA ASP A 40 -55.48 -89.87 20.34
C ASP A 40 -54.39 -89.45 19.33
N SER A 41 -53.98 -90.37 18.45
CA SER A 41 -53.01 -90.09 17.38
C SER A 41 -53.56 -89.10 16.33
N LEU A 42 -54.85 -89.23 15.99
CA LEU A 42 -55.55 -88.28 15.11
C LEU A 42 -55.64 -86.89 15.74
N HIS A 43 -55.97 -86.79 17.03
CA HIS A 43 -55.98 -85.50 17.73
C HIS A 43 -54.60 -84.85 17.78
N LEU A 44 -53.54 -85.63 18.00
CA LEU A 44 -52.16 -85.11 17.98
C LEU A 44 -51.79 -84.58 16.59
N LEU A 45 -52.11 -85.32 15.53
CA LEU A 45 -51.88 -84.90 14.15
C LEU A 45 -52.69 -83.65 13.78
N ASP A 46 -53.95 -83.55 14.22
CA ASP A 46 -54.79 -82.38 13.97
C ASP A 46 -54.25 -81.12 14.69
N THR A 47 -53.73 -81.30 15.91
CA THR A 47 -53.07 -80.22 16.67
C THR A 47 -51.80 -79.75 15.96
N GLN A 48 -50.94 -80.68 15.52
CA GLN A 48 -49.72 -80.35 14.77
C GLN A 48 -50.02 -79.67 13.42
N LEU A 49 -51.09 -80.09 12.75
CA LEU A 49 -51.54 -79.47 11.51
C LEU A 49 -52.03 -78.03 11.77
N GLN A 50 -52.80 -77.79 12.82
CA GLN A 50 -53.24 -76.46 13.21
C GLN A 50 -52.06 -75.53 13.54
N GLU A 51 -51.06 -76.03 14.28
CA GLU A 51 -49.83 -75.29 14.57
C GLU A 51 -49.05 -74.94 13.30
N ALA A 52 -48.89 -75.89 12.38
CA ALA A 52 -48.20 -75.68 11.11
C ALA A 52 -48.95 -74.68 10.20
N VAL A 53 -50.30 -74.74 10.17
CA VAL A 53 -51.13 -73.80 9.43
C VAL A 53 -51.02 -72.39 10.03
N SER A 54 -51.03 -72.28 11.36
CA SER A 54 -50.84 -71.01 12.08
C SER A 54 -49.46 -70.40 11.80
N ALA A 55 -48.39 -71.20 11.89
CA ALA A 55 -47.02 -70.76 11.59
C ALA A 55 -46.86 -70.33 10.12
N ARG A 56 -47.46 -71.05 9.18
CA ARG A 56 -47.48 -70.66 7.76
C ARG A 56 -48.22 -69.34 7.55
N LEU A 57 -49.34 -69.11 8.23
CA LEU A 57 -50.09 -67.87 8.13
C LEU A 57 -49.27 -66.68 8.67
N GLN A 58 -48.57 -66.87 9.79
CA GLN A 58 -47.63 -65.87 10.33
C GLN A 58 -46.52 -65.55 9.34
N LEU A 59 -45.82 -66.56 8.81
CA LEU A 59 -44.75 -66.37 7.83
C LEU A 59 -45.23 -65.66 6.55
N THR A 60 -46.45 -65.94 6.10
CA THR A 60 -47.03 -65.28 4.93
C THR A 60 -47.30 -63.79 5.21
N THR A 61 -47.74 -63.49 6.43
CA THR A 61 -47.95 -62.11 6.88
C THR A 61 -46.64 -61.34 7.01
N GLU A 62 -45.62 -61.97 7.60
CA GLU A 62 -44.27 -61.40 7.72
C GLU A 62 -43.65 -61.14 6.34
N HIS A 63 -43.81 -62.07 5.40
CA HIS A 63 -43.32 -61.90 4.03
C HIS A 63 -43.97 -60.68 3.36
N ARG A 64 -45.29 -60.52 3.45
CA ARG A 64 -45.99 -59.33 2.92
C ARG A 64 -45.55 -58.03 3.59
N ASN A 65 -45.32 -58.05 4.90
CA ASN A 65 -44.82 -56.88 5.62
C ASN A 65 -43.41 -56.49 5.17
N LEU A 66 -42.55 -57.47 4.90
CA LEU A 66 -41.22 -57.25 4.35
C LEU A 66 -41.27 -56.72 2.91
N GLU A 67 -42.14 -57.25 2.06
CA GLU A 67 -42.35 -56.71 0.70
C GLU A 67 -42.81 -55.24 0.73
N TYR A 68 -43.73 -54.90 1.63
CA TYR A 68 -44.18 -53.52 1.82
C TYR A 68 -43.05 -52.60 2.33
N ALA A 69 -42.25 -53.08 3.29
CA ALA A 69 -41.09 -52.34 3.80
C ALA A 69 -40.03 -52.12 2.72
N LEU A 70 -39.76 -53.13 1.88
CA LEU A 70 -38.85 -53.04 0.74
C LEU A 70 -39.33 -52.01 -0.29
N ALA A 71 -40.61 -52.05 -0.67
CA ALA A 71 -41.18 -51.06 -1.59
C ALA A 71 -41.08 -49.62 -1.04
N THR A 72 -41.28 -49.46 0.27
CA THR A 72 -41.14 -48.15 0.94
C THR A 72 -39.69 -47.66 0.95
N LEU A 73 -38.74 -48.56 1.22
CA LEU A 73 -37.30 -48.28 1.19
C LEU A 73 -36.82 -47.90 -0.22
N ASP A 74 -37.31 -48.56 -1.26
CA ASP A 74 -36.95 -48.23 -2.65
C ASP A 74 -37.38 -46.81 -3.02
N ILE A 75 -38.59 -46.39 -2.62
CA ILE A 75 -39.07 -45.02 -2.83
C ILE A 75 -38.17 -44.01 -2.10
N GLN A 76 -37.84 -44.27 -0.83
CA GLN A 76 -36.96 -43.39 -0.04
C GLN A 76 -35.55 -43.30 -0.64
N VAL A 77 -35.01 -44.41 -1.12
CA VAL A 77 -33.68 -44.45 -1.76
C VAL A 77 -33.68 -43.62 -3.04
N ASP A 78 -34.74 -43.68 -3.84
CA ASP A 78 -34.85 -42.88 -5.06
C ASP A 78 -35.07 -41.38 -4.77
N GLU A 79 -35.81 -41.03 -3.72
CA GLU A 79 -35.89 -39.65 -3.23
C GLU A 79 -34.51 -39.11 -2.83
N ILE A 80 -33.74 -39.87 -2.03
CA ILE A 80 -32.38 -39.50 -1.60
C ILE A 80 -31.42 -39.38 -2.80
N LYS A 81 -31.50 -40.28 -3.79
CA LYS A 81 -30.70 -40.17 -5.02
C LYS A 81 -31.02 -38.90 -5.79
N THR A 82 -32.30 -38.51 -5.84
CA THR A 82 -32.75 -37.31 -6.53
C THR A 82 -32.28 -36.05 -5.80
N GLU A 83 -32.36 -36.03 -4.47
CA GLU A 83 -31.82 -34.95 -3.64
C GLU A 83 -30.29 -34.84 -3.76
N ALA A 84 -29.57 -35.96 -3.73
CA ALA A 84 -28.11 -36.01 -3.88
C ALA A 84 -27.65 -35.53 -5.26
N ARG A 85 -28.41 -35.79 -6.34
CA ARG A 85 -28.13 -35.26 -7.69
C ARG A 85 -28.29 -33.75 -7.78
N ASN A 86 -29.22 -33.17 -7.02
CA ASN A 86 -29.50 -31.73 -7.04
C ASN A 86 -28.66 -30.92 -6.03
N LEU A 87 -27.97 -31.60 -5.10
CA LEU A 87 -27.12 -30.99 -4.08
C LEU A 87 -25.95 -30.16 -4.66
N PRO A 88 -25.20 -30.60 -5.70
CA PRO A 88 -24.11 -29.84 -6.28
C PRO A 88 -24.56 -28.50 -6.86
N ASP A 89 -25.71 -28.47 -7.52
CA ASP A 89 -26.26 -27.25 -8.13
C ASP A 89 -26.74 -26.26 -7.06
N ARG A 90 -27.40 -26.75 -6.00
CA ARG A 90 -27.80 -25.89 -4.86
C ARG A 90 -26.58 -25.32 -4.12
N VAL A 91 -25.53 -26.13 -3.93
CA VAL A 91 -24.26 -25.68 -3.33
C VAL A 91 -23.57 -24.65 -4.23
N ALA A 92 -23.55 -24.85 -5.55
CA ALA A 92 -22.96 -23.91 -6.49
C ALA A 92 -23.68 -22.55 -6.50
N ILE A 93 -25.03 -22.55 -6.50
CA ILE A 93 -25.84 -21.33 -6.42
C ILE A 93 -25.58 -20.60 -5.09
N PHE A 94 -25.55 -21.32 -3.97
CA PHE A 94 -25.29 -20.75 -2.66
C PHE A 94 -23.88 -20.15 -2.56
N LEU A 95 -22.88 -20.84 -3.11
CA LEU A 95 -21.49 -20.36 -3.14
C LEU A 95 -21.37 -19.08 -4.00
N HIS A 96 -22.06 -19.03 -5.14
CA HIS A 96 -22.07 -17.87 -6.03
C HIS A 96 -22.77 -16.66 -5.38
N GLN A 97 -23.87 -16.89 -4.65
CA GLN A 97 -24.55 -15.84 -3.87
C GLN A 97 -23.66 -15.31 -2.73
N HIS A 98 -22.96 -16.19 -2.01
CA HIS A 98 -22.00 -15.80 -0.97
C HIS A 98 -20.82 -15.01 -1.53
N GLN A 99 -20.30 -15.38 -2.70
CA GLN A 99 -19.23 -14.65 -3.38
C GLN A 99 -19.69 -13.26 -3.83
N ALA A 100 -20.89 -13.15 -4.44
CA ALA A 100 -21.48 -11.87 -4.81
C ALA A 100 -21.69 -10.95 -3.60
N ARG A 101 -22.19 -11.50 -2.49
CA ARG A 101 -22.35 -10.75 -1.22
C ARG A 101 -21.00 -10.27 -0.67
N ARG A 102 -19.95 -11.12 -0.70
CA ARG A 102 -18.59 -10.73 -0.33
C ARG A 102 -18.03 -9.61 -1.20
N GLN A 103 -18.25 -9.67 -2.51
CA GLN A 103 -17.82 -8.61 -3.42
C GLN A 103 -18.53 -7.28 -3.14
N ASN A 104 -19.84 -7.30 -2.84
CA ASN A 104 -20.59 -6.09 -2.48
C ASN A 104 -20.12 -5.50 -1.16
N ILE A 105 -19.85 -6.33 -0.14
CA ILE A 105 -19.27 -5.87 1.13
C ILE A 105 -17.90 -5.23 0.89
N ARG A 106 -17.04 -5.82 0.06
CA ARG A 106 -15.74 -5.23 -0.31
C ARG A 106 -15.89 -3.88 -0.98
N LYS A 107 -16.80 -3.74 -1.95
CA LYS A 107 -17.11 -2.46 -2.62
C LYS A 107 -17.56 -1.40 -1.62
N LEU A 108 -18.43 -1.76 -0.66
CA LEU A 108 -18.89 -0.86 0.41
C LEU A 108 -17.76 -0.42 1.34
N VAL A 109 -16.87 -1.34 1.74
CA VAL A 109 -15.70 -1.00 2.58
C VAL A 109 -14.76 -0.06 1.84
N THR A 110 -14.48 -0.30 0.55
CA THR A 110 -13.65 0.60 -0.26
C THR A 110 -14.30 1.99 -0.37
N LEU A 111 -15.62 2.05 -0.60
CA LEU A 111 -16.34 3.32 -0.64
C LEU A 111 -16.23 4.08 0.70
N ALA A 112 -16.41 3.38 1.82
CA ALA A 112 -16.29 3.96 3.15
C ALA A 112 -14.88 4.51 3.42
N LEU A 113 -13.82 3.80 3.01
CA LEU A 113 -12.44 4.27 3.15
C LEU A 113 -12.15 5.50 2.27
N VAL A 114 -12.69 5.55 1.05
CA VAL A 114 -12.58 6.73 0.18
C VAL A 114 -13.31 7.92 0.80
N GLN A 115 -14.52 7.72 1.32
CA GLN A 115 -15.30 8.75 2.02
C GLN A 115 -14.57 9.24 3.27
N GLN A 116 -14.03 8.35 4.10
CA GLN A 116 -13.26 8.71 5.29
C GLN A 116 -12.02 9.53 4.92
N ARG A 117 -11.30 9.15 3.86
CA ARG A 117 -10.13 9.90 3.38
C ARG A 117 -10.51 11.29 2.85
N ALA A 118 -11.64 11.40 2.15
CA ALA A 118 -12.16 12.69 1.69
C ALA A 118 -12.52 13.59 2.88
N ILE A 119 -13.21 13.06 3.89
CA ILE A 119 -13.57 13.78 5.12
C ILE A 119 -12.32 14.23 5.88
N SER A 120 -11.31 13.37 6.05
CA SER A 120 -10.06 13.75 6.72
C SER A 120 -9.31 14.85 5.96
N ARG A 121 -9.33 14.83 4.62
CA ARG A 121 -8.75 15.91 3.80
C ARG A 121 -9.50 17.22 3.96
N LEU A 122 -10.83 17.19 3.94
CA LEU A 122 -11.67 18.37 4.17
C LEU A 122 -11.47 18.95 5.57
N ALA A 123 -11.37 18.10 6.60
CA ALA A 123 -11.06 18.52 7.96
C ALA A 123 -9.69 19.21 8.04
N HIS A 124 -8.66 18.62 7.42
CA HIS A 124 -7.33 19.22 7.36
C HIS A 124 -7.32 20.56 6.61
N MET A 125 -8.00 20.64 5.45
CA MET A 125 -8.14 21.90 4.71
C MET A 125 -8.78 22.99 5.56
N ARG A 126 -9.84 22.66 6.30
CA ARG A 126 -10.48 23.60 7.22
C ARG A 126 -9.52 24.08 8.32
N THR A 127 -8.73 23.19 8.91
CA THR A 127 -7.71 23.58 9.90
C THR A 127 -6.65 24.51 9.30
N CYS A 128 -6.21 24.23 8.06
CA CYS A 128 -5.27 25.11 7.36
C CYS A 128 -5.89 26.48 7.06
N GLU A 129 -7.17 26.56 6.67
CA GLU A 129 -7.88 27.83 6.48
C GLU A 129 -8.04 28.62 7.78
N GLU A 130 -8.35 27.95 8.89
CA GLU A 130 -8.40 28.57 10.22
C GLU A 130 -7.03 29.12 10.63
N GLN A 131 -5.95 28.35 10.41
CA GLN A 131 -4.58 28.82 10.65
C GLN A 131 -4.20 30.01 9.75
N HIS A 132 -4.61 30.00 8.48
CA HIS A 132 -4.38 31.12 7.56
C HIS A 132 -5.10 32.39 8.05
N ARG A 133 -6.39 32.27 8.43
CA ARG A 133 -7.15 33.40 8.98
C ARG A 133 -6.52 33.93 10.26
N GLU A 134 -6.06 33.07 11.16
CA GLU A 134 -5.34 33.50 12.37
C GLU A 134 -4.03 34.24 12.05
N ALA A 135 -3.28 33.77 11.05
CA ALA A 135 -2.07 34.43 10.60
C ALA A 135 -2.36 35.81 9.99
N GLU A 136 -3.39 35.93 9.15
CA GLU A 136 -3.85 37.21 8.59
C GLU A 136 -4.27 38.19 9.70
N ILE A 137 -5.05 37.74 10.69
CA ILE A 137 -5.45 38.58 11.82
C ILE A 137 -4.22 39.06 12.61
N LYS A 138 -3.24 38.19 12.86
CA LYS A 138 -1.98 38.56 13.53
C LYS A 138 -1.18 39.58 12.73
N LEU A 139 -1.08 39.40 11.42
CA LEU A 139 -0.39 40.34 10.52
C LEU A 139 -1.08 41.70 10.48
N LEU A 140 -2.41 41.72 10.37
CA LEU A 140 -3.20 42.96 10.41
C LEU A 140 -3.05 43.69 11.75
N LYS A 141 -3.01 42.95 12.87
CA LYS A 141 -2.78 43.54 14.19
C LYS A 141 -1.39 44.18 14.29
N LYS A 142 -0.34 43.48 13.87
CA LYS A 142 1.03 44.03 13.81
C LYS A 142 1.13 45.25 12.89
N ALA A 143 0.47 45.22 11.75
CA ALA A 143 0.43 46.36 10.82
C ALA A 143 -0.22 47.59 11.46
N ARG A 144 -1.33 47.41 12.20
CA ARG A 144 -1.99 48.50 12.95
C ARG A 144 -1.10 49.04 14.07
N GLU A 145 -0.46 48.18 14.85
CA GLU A 145 0.49 48.60 15.90
C GLU A 145 1.64 49.42 15.32
N LYS A 146 2.20 49.00 14.18
CA LYS A 146 3.25 49.74 13.47
C LYS A 146 2.76 51.08 12.94
N GLN A 147 1.52 51.14 12.43
CA GLN A 147 0.92 52.38 11.96
C GLN A 147 0.73 53.40 13.10
N VAL A 148 0.26 52.95 14.26
CA VAL A 148 0.13 53.79 15.46
C VAL A 148 1.50 54.31 15.90
N TRP A 149 2.51 53.43 15.98
CA TRP A 149 3.87 53.84 16.34
C TRP A 149 4.46 54.86 15.36
N LEU A 150 4.25 54.66 14.04
CA LEU A 150 4.71 55.61 13.03
C LEU A 150 4.01 56.97 13.15
N ALA A 151 2.71 56.97 13.45
CA ALA A 151 1.96 58.21 13.68
C ALA A 151 2.47 58.97 14.91
N GLU A 152 2.73 58.26 16.02
CA GLU A 152 3.30 58.83 17.26
C GLU A 152 4.69 59.44 17.00
N LYS A 153 5.56 58.70 16.30
CA LYS A 153 6.91 59.16 15.98
C LYS A 153 6.91 60.34 15.01
N THR A 154 5.99 60.35 14.06
CA THR A 154 5.79 61.49 13.14
C THR A 154 5.36 62.74 13.91
N LYS A 155 4.46 62.60 14.89
CA LYS A 155 4.05 63.70 15.76
C LYS A 155 5.23 64.27 16.57
N GLN A 156 6.05 63.40 17.17
CA GLN A 156 7.25 63.83 17.90
C GLN A 156 8.24 64.59 17.01
N LEU A 157 8.43 64.14 15.77
CA LEU A 157 9.30 64.84 14.81
C LEU A 157 8.75 66.22 14.42
N PHE A 158 7.44 66.37 14.29
CA PHE A 158 6.82 67.68 14.04
C PHE A 158 7.01 68.62 15.24
N GLU A 159 6.80 68.14 16.47
CA GLU A 159 7.03 68.93 17.70
C GLU A 159 8.49 69.36 17.84
N GLN A 160 9.44 68.48 17.53
CA GLN A 160 10.88 68.80 17.51
C GLN A 160 11.23 69.84 16.44
N ASN A 161 10.64 69.73 15.25
CA ASN A 161 10.89 70.67 14.17
C ASN A 161 10.32 72.06 14.47
N GLU A 162 9.15 72.14 15.10
CA GLU A 162 8.60 73.41 15.59
C GLU A 162 9.52 74.04 16.66
N ALA A 163 10.07 73.25 17.58
CA ALA A 163 11.04 73.74 18.56
C ALA A 163 12.32 74.29 17.92
N VAL A 164 12.90 73.59 16.95
CA VAL A 164 14.08 74.06 16.19
C VAL A 164 13.76 75.33 15.39
N THR A 165 12.56 75.41 14.81
CA THR A 165 12.13 76.60 14.07
C THR A 165 11.96 77.81 15.01
N ALA A 166 11.45 77.60 16.22
CA ALA A 166 11.34 78.62 17.25
C ALA A 166 12.70 79.09 17.78
N GLU A 167 13.64 78.17 18.01
CA GLU A 167 15.03 78.50 18.36
C GLU A 167 15.72 79.31 17.26
N ARG A 168 15.54 78.91 15.99
CA ARG A 168 16.09 79.66 14.85
C ARG A 168 15.54 81.08 14.77
N ALA A 169 14.23 81.25 15.00
CA ALA A 169 13.63 82.59 15.05
C ALA A 169 14.07 83.42 16.28
N ALA A 170 14.56 82.80 17.35
CA ALA A 170 15.20 83.50 18.47
C ALA A 170 16.63 83.91 18.12
N TYR A 171 17.41 83.00 17.51
CA TYR A 171 18.75 83.30 17.00
C TYR A 171 18.76 84.38 15.93
N ASP A 172 17.81 84.36 15.00
CA ASP A 172 17.71 85.38 13.95
C ASP A 172 17.39 86.77 14.55
N ARG A 173 16.60 86.82 15.63
CA ARG A 173 16.36 88.07 16.39
C ARG A 173 17.61 88.55 17.12
N GLU A 174 18.32 87.65 17.80
CA GLU A 174 19.57 87.98 18.50
C GLU A 174 20.66 88.43 17.51
N ALA A 175 20.73 87.81 16.33
CA ALA A 175 21.62 88.21 15.24
C ALA A 175 21.26 89.61 14.70
N GLN A 176 19.97 89.92 14.56
CA GLN A 176 19.50 91.25 14.17
C GLN A 176 19.87 92.32 15.22
N GLU A 177 19.66 92.05 16.50
CA GLU A 177 20.03 92.95 17.60
C GLU A 177 21.55 93.17 17.67
N LEU A 178 22.35 92.12 17.44
CA LEU A 178 23.81 92.23 17.35
C LEU A 178 24.25 93.03 16.11
N GLN A 179 23.58 92.85 14.98
CA GLN A 179 23.88 93.60 13.76
C GLN A 179 23.55 95.08 13.92
N GLU A 180 22.41 95.42 14.52
CA GLU A 180 22.07 96.81 14.87
C GLU A 180 23.08 97.40 15.88
N MET A 181 23.56 96.60 16.84
CA MET A 181 24.61 97.02 17.78
C MET A 181 25.95 97.29 17.06
N VAL A 182 26.31 96.46 16.09
CA VAL A 182 27.52 96.63 15.28
C VAL A 182 27.42 97.88 14.40
N GLU A 183 26.31 98.05 13.68
CA GLU A 183 26.11 99.16 12.74
C GLU A 183 25.93 100.51 13.46
N HIS A 184 25.21 100.55 14.58
CA HIS A 184 24.89 101.82 15.25
C HIS A 184 25.77 102.18 16.44
N LYS A 185 26.46 101.21 17.09
CA LYS A 185 27.35 101.51 18.24
C LYS A 185 28.82 101.28 17.95
N LEU A 186 29.18 100.25 17.17
CA LEU A 186 30.58 99.87 16.98
C LEU A 186 31.20 100.49 15.72
N LEU A 187 30.48 100.59 14.60
CA LEU A 187 30.96 101.22 13.37
C LEU A 187 31.47 102.66 13.58
N PRO A 188 30.77 103.53 14.33
CA PRO A 188 31.27 104.88 14.62
C PRO A 188 32.54 104.91 15.48
N HIS A 189 32.77 103.89 16.32
CA HIS A 189 34.01 103.73 17.09
C HIS A 189 35.14 103.10 16.27
N ILE A 190 34.82 102.33 15.24
CA ILE A 190 35.79 101.75 14.31
C ILE A 190 36.35 102.83 13.37
N GLU A 191 35.54 103.78 12.89
CA GLU A 191 36.02 104.95 12.13
C GLU A 191 37.00 105.83 12.94
N GLU A 192 36.88 105.83 14.27
CA GLU A 192 37.76 106.59 15.17
C GLU A 192 39.03 105.80 15.57
N GLN A 193 38.99 104.45 15.50
CA GLN A 193 40.13 103.58 15.78
C GLN A 193 40.97 103.20 14.54
N GLU A 194 40.50 103.48 13.33
CA GLU A 194 41.25 103.36 12.06
C GLU A 194 42.35 104.44 11.87
N LYS A 195 42.82 105.07 12.95
CA LYS A 195 44.00 105.94 12.92
C LYS A 195 45.30 105.32 13.43
N ILE A 196 45.33 104.09 13.98
CA ILE A 196 46.59 103.48 14.47
C ILE A 196 46.66 101.96 14.20
N ALA A 197 47.43 101.64 13.15
CA ALA A 197 48.32 100.47 12.97
C ALA A 197 47.79 99.01 13.00
N LEU A 198 47.88 98.39 11.82
CA LEU A 198 48.18 96.97 11.50
C LEU A 198 47.34 95.85 12.14
N PHE A 199 46.36 95.33 11.38
CA PHE A 199 45.69 94.05 11.60
C PHE A 199 45.91 93.11 10.40
N ASN A 200 46.88 92.19 10.49
CA ASN A 200 46.98 91.08 9.53
C ASN A 200 47.28 89.71 10.17
N GLU A 201 47.32 89.58 11.49
CA GLU A 201 47.60 88.29 12.17
C GLU A 201 46.42 87.70 12.96
N ILE A 202 45.44 88.51 13.36
CA ILE A 202 44.30 88.05 14.17
C ILE A 202 43.17 87.48 13.29
N GLU A 203 42.97 88.01 12.08
CA GLU A 203 41.98 87.50 11.13
C GLU A 203 42.32 86.10 10.59
N ALA A 204 43.61 85.80 10.41
CA ALA A 204 44.07 84.51 9.90
C ALA A 204 43.82 83.38 10.92
N LYS A 205 44.11 83.60 12.21
CA LYS A 205 43.85 82.61 13.28
C LYS A 205 42.36 82.36 13.52
N ARG A 206 41.51 83.38 13.34
CA ARG A 206 40.05 83.24 13.53
C ARG A 206 39.40 82.40 12.43
N ARG A 207 39.86 82.52 11.18
CA ARG A 207 39.37 81.69 10.05
C ARG A 207 39.83 80.23 10.14
N GLU A 208 40.98 79.95 10.74
CA GLU A 208 41.49 78.58 10.90
C GLU A 208 40.76 77.77 11.98
N VAL A 209 40.36 78.41 13.09
CA VAL A 209 39.59 77.76 14.18
C VAL A 209 38.18 77.39 13.71
N ILE A 210 37.49 78.30 13.01
CA ILE A 210 36.14 78.07 12.49
C ILE A 210 36.12 76.93 11.47
N ARG A 211 37.17 76.81 10.65
CA ARG A 211 37.27 75.72 9.66
C ARG A 211 37.48 74.35 10.31
N ARG A 212 38.30 74.26 11.37
CA ARG A 212 38.52 72.99 12.11
C ARG A 212 37.28 72.52 12.84
N GLU A 213 36.49 73.43 13.43
CA GLU A 213 35.26 73.06 14.13
C GLU A 213 34.18 72.54 13.16
N GLN A 214 34.09 73.12 11.95
CA GLN A 214 33.18 72.64 10.91
C GLN A 214 33.59 71.27 10.34
N GLU A 215 34.88 71.01 10.17
CA GLU A 215 35.38 69.71 9.69
C GLU A 215 35.07 68.57 10.70
N ILE A 216 35.24 68.81 12.01
CA ILE A 216 34.96 67.82 13.07
C ILE A 216 33.45 67.49 13.17
N LEU A 217 32.57 68.49 13.02
CA LEU A 217 31.12 68.30 13.08
C LEU A 217 30.58 67.52 11.86
N VAL A 218 31.15 67.75 10.67
CA VAL A 218 30.76 67.04 9.45
C VAL A 218 31.27 65.61 9.45
N GLU A 219 32.49 65.35 9.94
CA GLU A 219 33.03 63.99 10.08
C GLU A 219 32.24 63.16 11.11
N GLY A 220 31.88 63.73 12.26
CA GLY A 220 31.07 63.05 13.27
C GLY A 220 29.66 62.68 12.77
N PHE A 221 29.01 63.59 12.03
CA PHE A 221 27.69 63.33 11.45
C PHE A 221 27.73 62.27 10.34
N ALA A 222 28.77 62.30 9.49
CA ALA A 222 28.94 61.29 8.45
C ALA A 222 29.17 59.88 9.02
N GLU A 223 29.88 59.77 10.15
CA GLU A 223 30.17 58.48 10.79
C GLU A 223 28.96 57.91 11.54
N ASP A 224 28.15 58.76 12.18
CA ASP A 224 26.89 58.35 12.83
C ASP A 224 25.81 57.95 11.82
N VAL A 225 25.70 58.65 10.69
CA VAL A 225 24.81 58.26 9.58
C VAL A 225 25.25 56.91 8.99
N ARG A 226 26.56 56.67 8.83
CA ARG A 226 27.08 55.38 8.32
C ARG A 226 26.80 54.21 9.28
N ARG A 227 26.90 54.42 10.60
CA ARG A 227 26.58 53.39 11.61
C ARG A 227 25.08 53.05 11.65
N VAL A 228 24.22 54.04 11.44
CA VAL A 228 22.76 53.82 11.37
C VAL A 228 22.36 53.14 10.06
N GLU A 229 23.00 53.47 8.94
CA GLU A 229 22.80 52.79 7.65
C GLU A 229 23.32 51.34 7.66
N GLU A 230 24.49 51.08 8.27
CA GLU A 230 25.05 49.73 8.44
C GLU A 230 24.18 48.86 9.38
N ALA A 231 23.60 49.43 10.44
CA ALA A 231 22.72 48.72 11.38
C ALA A 231 21.28 48.50 10.86
N SER A 232 20.74 49.45 10.09
CA SER A 232 19.39 49.37 9.50
C SER A 232 19.35 48.44 8.27
N SER A 233 20.43 48.39 7.48
CA SER A 233 20.53 47.54 6.28
C SER A 233 20.77 46.06 6.60
N ALA A 234 21.49 45.72 7.68
CA ALA A 234 21.88 44.33 7.96
C ALA A 234 20.76 43.46 8.57
N VAL A 235 19.91 44.03 9.44
CA VAL A 235 18.88 43.26 10.17
C VAL A 235 17.55 43.23 9.42
N ALA A 236 17.14 44.34 8.78
CA ALA A 236 15.88 44.42 8.04
C ALA A 236 15.92 43.67 6.70
N ASN A 237 17.08 43.60 6.03
CA ASN A 237 17.21 42.85 4.78
C ASN A 237 17.42 41.35 5.00
N SER A 238 17.98 40.91 6.13
CA SER A 238 18.23 39.49 6.40
C SER A 238 16.94 38.72 6.65
N GLU A 239 16.09 39.18 7.59
CA GLU A 239 14.86 38.45 7.97
C GLU A 239 13.76 38.57 6.91
N LEU A 240 13.67 39.72 6.23
CA LEU A 240 12.69 39.97 5.19
C LEU A 240 13.07 39.22 3.90
N ALA A 241 14.35 39.13 3.56
CA ALA A 241 14.82 38.25 2.48
C ALA A 241 14.65 36.76 2.82
N GLU A 242 14.78 36.35 4.08
CA GLU A 242 14.53 34.96 4.49
C GLU A 242 13.04 34.59 4.36
N LEU A 243 12.15 35.51 4.75
CA LEU A 243 10.69 35.32 4.62
C LEU A 243 10.22 35.38 3.16
N GLU A 244 10.77 36.31 2.37
CA GLU A 244 10.53 36.37 0.93
C GLU A 244 11.05 35.11 0.25
N ALA A 245 12.26 34.64 0.56
CA ALA A 245 12.79 33.38 0.05
C ALA A 245 11.93 32.17 0.43
N GLN A 246 11.36 32.14 1.64
CA GLN A 246 10.44 31.07 2.07
C GLN A 246 9.09 31.13 1.36
N CYS A 247 8.50 32.31 1.23
CA CYS A 247 7.24 32.53 0.49
C CYS A 247 7.41 32.21 -1.00
N GLU A 248 8.52 32.64 -1.59
CA GLU A 248 8.85 32.37 -2.98
C GLU A 248 9.16 30.89 -3.18
N ALA A 249 9.82 30.22 -2.24
CA ALA A 249 10.00 28.77 -2.27
C ALA A 249 8.68 28.00 -2.14
N MET A 250 7.73 28.46 -1.33
CA MET A 250 6.40 27.86 -1.23
C MET A 250 5.58 28.08 -2.50
N PHE A 251 5.60 29.30 -3.05
CA PHE A 251 4.92 29.65 -4.29
C PHE A 251 5.51 28.85 -5.47
N ARG A 252 6.84 28.75 -5.58
CA ARG A 252 7.53 27.90 -6.55
C ARG A 252 7.12 26.44 -6.37
N LYS A 253 7.06 25.90 -5.15
CA LYS A 253 6.59 24.52 -4.89
C LYS A 253 5.14 24.29 -5.33
N ALA A 254 4.25 25.24 -5.06
CA ALA A 254 2.83 25.16 -5.43
C ALA A 254 2.61 25.28 -6.94
N SER A 255 3.28 26.24 -7.58
CA SER A 255 3.26 26.42 -9.03
C SER A 255 3.89 25.23 -9.75
N ASP A 256 5.02 24.72 -9.26
CA ASP A 256 5.63 23.47 -9.71
C ASP A 256 4.64 22.30 -9.56
N LEU A 257 3.92 22.17 -8.43
CA LEU A 257 2.91 21.11 -8.28
C LEU A 257 1.77 21.23 -9.31
N GLN A 258 1.31 22.44 -9.60
CA GLN A 258 0.24 22.70 -10.57
C GLN A 258 0.69 22.37 -12.00
N VAL A 259 1.88 22.80 -12.40
CA VAL A 259 2.49 22.43 -13.69
C VAL A 259 2.71 20.92 -13.76
N ARG A 260 3.14 20.27 -12.66
CA ARG A 260 3.31 18.82 -12.57
C ARG A 260 2.02 18.04 -12.82
N VAL A 261 0.90 18.48 -12.25
CA VAL A 261 -0.42 17.87 -12.50
C VAL A 261 -0.81 18.03 -13.97
N GLN A 262 -0.61 19.21 -14.54
CA GLN A 262 -0.92 19.48 -15.94
C GLN A 262 -0.04 18.69 -16.92
N GLU A 263 1.26 18.57 -16.66
CA GLU A 263 2.19 17.77 -17.47
C GLU A 263 1.93 16.27 -17.31
N GLN A 264 1.58 15.77 -16.12
CA GLN A 264 1.12 14.39 -15.96
C GLN A 264 -0.17 14.12 -16.75
N GLU A 265 -1.13 15.05 -16.77
CA GLU A 265 -2.36 14.93 -17.56
C GLU A 265 -2.04 14.91 -19.06
N LYS A 266 -1.14 15.78 -19.54
CA LYS A 266 -0.67 15.78 -20.95
C LYS A 266 0.08 14.51 -21.33
N ILE A 267 0.97 14.01 -20.47
CA ILE A 267 1.69 12.75 -20.70
C ILE A 267 0.74 11.57 -20.71
N ARG A 268 -0.28 11.57 -19.84
CA ARG A 268 -1.35 10.56 -19.86
C ARG A 268 -2.17 10.61 -21.15
N MET A 269 -2.47 11.81 -21.65
CA MET A 269 -3.12 11.99 -22.96
C MET A 269 -2.24 11.53 -24.13
N LEU A 270 -0.93 11.81 -24.10
CA LEU A 270 0.03 11.34 -25.09
C LEU A 270 0.21 9.81 -25.01
N SER A 271 0.26 9.24 -23.81
CA SER A 271 0.39 7.79 -23.60
C SER A 271 -0.84 7.01 -24.07
N ASN A 272 -2.03 7.61 -24.03
CA ASN A 272 -3.24 7.02 -24.61
C ASN A 272 -3.23 7.05 -26.16
N ASN A 273 -2.49 7.98 -26.77
CA ASN A 273 -2.32 8.10 -28.22
C ASN A 273 -1.06 7.37 -28.75
N ILE A 274 -0.18 6.90 -27.86
CA ILE A 274 1.01 6.06 -28.17
C ILE A 274 0.72 4.60 -27.77
N GLY A 275 -0.53 4.17 -27.92
CA GLY A 275 -0.79 2.74 -28.10
C GLY A 275 -0.10 2.30 -29.40
N ASP A 276 0.83 1.35 -29.30
CA ASP A 276 1.47 0.60 -30.39
C ASP A 276 2.71 1.14 -31.14
N LEU A 277 3.30 2.30 -30.80
CA LEU A 277 4.44 2.84 -31.58
C LEU A 277 5.87 2.53 -31.09
N CYS A 278 6.08 1.79 -29.98
CA CYS A 278 7.42 1.62 -29.38
C CYS A 278 8.01 0.19 -29.50
N LEU A 279 8.04 -0.40 -30.70
CA LEU A 279 8.63 -1.73 -30.95
C LEU A 279 9.78 -1.77 -31.97
N LYS A 280 10.47 -0.65 -32.27
CA LYS A 280 11.76 -0.76 -32.97
C LYS A 280 12.88 -1.02 -31.95
N PRO A 281 13.59 -2.16 -32.03
CA PRO A 281 14.78 -2.37 -31.21
C PRO A 281 15.81 -1.26 -31.51
N PRO A 282 16.55 -0.77 -30.50
CA PRO A 282 17.56 0.25 -30.72
C PRO A 282 18.61 -0.21 -31.73
N ASP A 283 19.12 0.72 -32.54
CA ASP A 283 20.27 0.48 -33.40
C ASP A 283 21.55 0.42 -32.56
N TRP A 284 21.75 -0.72 -31.88
CA TRP A 284 22.89 -0.92 -30.98
C TRP A 284 24.26 -0.65 -31.63
N PRO A 285 24.53 -0.96 -32.91
CA PRO A 285 25.78 -0.61 -33.58
C PRO A 285 26.14 0.88 -33.55
N SER A 286 25.18 1.79 -33.74
CA SER A 286 25.45 3.24 -33.77
C SER A 286 25.64 3.86 -32.39
N ILE A 287 25.09 3.24 -31.34
CA ILE A 287 25.20 3.73 -29.95
C ILE A 287 26.57 3.34 -29.34
N ARG A 288 27.33 4.33 -28.87
CA ARG A 288 28.64 4.11 -28.22
C ARG A 288 28.52 3.74 -26.74
N TYR A 289 29.46 2.93 -26.25
CA TYR A 289 29.59 2.64 -24.82
C TYR A 289 30.04 3.89 -24.04
N LYS A 290 29.40 4.14 -22.90
CA LYS A 290 29.81 5.16 -21.93
C LYS A 290 30.28 4.48 -20.65
N THR A 291 31.40 4.94 -20.10
CA THR A 291 31.88 4.52 -18.78
C THR A 291 31.14 5.31 -17.72
N VAL A 292 30.48 4.63 -16.80
CA VAL A 292 29.68 5.23 -15.72
C VAL A 292 29.99 4.57 -14.38
N THR A 293 29.71 5.29 -13.29
CA THR A 293 29.77 4.73 -11.94
C THR A 293 28.46 4.01 -11.64
N ARG A 294 28.53 2.69 -11.50
CA ARG A 294 27.42 1.85 -11.03
C ARG A 294 27.44 1.80 -9.51
N ILE A 295 26.32 2.17 -8.91
CA ILE A 295 26.08 2.11 -7.48
C ILE A 295 25.19 0.91 -7.19
N ASN A 296 25.74 -0.08 -6.50
CA ASN A 296 25.00 -1.25 -6.03
C ASN A 296 24.59 -1.05 -4.57
N ILE A 297 23.37 -1.44 -4.27
CA ILE A 297 22.81 -1.39 -2.91
C ILE A 297 22.44 -2.82 -2.54
N ALA A 298 22.96 -3.30 -1.41
CA ALA A 298 22.69 -4.64 -0.90
C ALA A 298 22.29 -4.56 0.58
N TYR A 299 21.46 -5.49 1.04
CA TYR A 299 21.08 -5.58 2.44
C TYR A 299 22.21 -6.22 3.25
N LYS A 300 22.50 -5.70 4.45
CA LYS A 300 23.43 -6.29 5.42
C LYS A 300 22.73 -7.46 6.12
N ALA A 301 22.54 -8.57 5.40
CA ALA A 301 21.95 -9.76 6.00
C ALA A 301 22.92 -10.38 7.02
N PRO A 302 22.44 -10.81 8.21
CA PRO A 302 23.22 -11.68 9.08
C PRO A 302 23.50 -13.01 8.38
N ALA A 303 24.56 -13.72 8.78
CA ALA A 303 24.84 -15.04 8.26
C ALA A 303 23.73 -16.02 8.69
N GLY A 304 22.87 -16.43 7.75
CA GLY A 304 21.77 -17.36 8.02
C GLY A 304 20.44 -16.97 7.37
N PRO A 305 19.36 -17.70 7.66
CA PRO A 305 18.01 -17.36 7.19
C PRO A 305 17.56 -16.01 7.75
N ILE A 306 16.89 -15.23 6.91
CA ILE A 306 16.45 -13.87 7.26
C ILE A 306 15.19 -13.95 8.10
N ASP A 307 15.28 -13.41 9.31
CA ASP A 307 14.12 -13.15 10.15
C ASP A 307 13.58 -11.73 9.88
N LEU A 308 12.37 -11.67 9.32
CA LEU A 308 11.69 -10.40 9.04
C LEU A 308 11.34 -9.64 10.31
N SER A 309 11.22 -10.31 11.46
CA SER A 309 10.81 -9.69 12.72
C SER A 309 11.88 -8.72 13.26
N THR A 310 13.15 -8.98 12.93
CA THR A 310 14.33 -8.21 13.34
C THR A 310 14.96 -7.40 12.20
N MET A 311 14.49 -7.57 10.96
CA MET A 311 14.99 -6.86 9.78
C MET A 311 14.94 -5.34 9.93
N GLN A 312 16.03 -4.62 9.73
CA GLN A 312 16.05 -3.15 9.80
C GLN A 312 15.66 -2.54 8.46
N CYS A 313 15.02 -1.37 8.47
CA CYS A 313 14.57 -0.68 7.26
C CYS A 313 15.16 0.73 7.11
N ASP A 314 16.13 1.08 7.94
CA ASP A 314 16.86 2.35 7.86
C ASP A 314 18.10 2.24 6.96
N ASP A 315 18.76 3.36 6.74
CA ASP A 315 19.91 3.44 5.83
C ASP A 315 21.13 2.64 6.32
N SER A 316 21.25 2.42 7.63
CA SER A 316 22.37 1.68 8.23
C SER A 316 22.33 0.19 7.89
N ALA A 317 21.15 -0.34 7.56
CA ALA A 317 20.92 -1.73 7.19
C ALA A 317 21.43 -2.10 5.77
N PHE A 318 21.91 -1.14 4.99
CA PHE A 318 22.34 -1.35 3.61
C PHE A 318 23.82 -1.07 3.41
N ASN A 319 24.45 -1.87 2.55
CA ASN A 319 25.78 -1.64 2.00
C ASN A 319 25.67 -1.00 0.63
N VAL A 320 26.47 0.04 0.41
CA VAL A 320 26.60 0.71 -0.90
C VAL A 320 27.98 0.44 -1.44
N THR A 321 28.07 -0.09 -2.66
CA THR A 321 29.34 -0.28 -3.37
C THR A 321 29.31 0.44 -4.70
N LYS A 322 30.42 1.07 -5.08
CA LYS A 322 30.56 1.80 -6.34
C LYS A 322 31.57 1.09 -7.23
N VAL A 323 31.18 0.78 -8.47
CA VAL A 323 32.02 0.07 -9.44
C VAL A 323 31.93 0.78 -10.78
N ARG A 324 33.03 0.94 -11.50
CA ARG A 324 32.99 1.46 -12.88
C ARG A 324 32.49 0.39 -13.83
N THR A 325 31.54 0.74 -14.69
CA THR A 325 30.98 -0.15 -15.70
C THR A 325 30.82 0.58 -17.03
N ARG A 326 30.78 -0.16 -18.14
CA ARG A 326 30.51 0.40 -19.48
C ARG A 326 29.15 -0.05 -19.99
N LEU A 327 28.33 0.90 -20.39
CA LEU A 327 26.93 0.68 -20.81
C LEU A 327 26.61 1.49 -22.08
N LYS A 328 25.77 0.92 -22.95
CA LYS A 328 25.08 1.64 -24.03
C LYS A 328 23.72 2.07 -23.52
N PHE A 329 23.32 3.30 -23.83
CA PHE A 329 22.05 3.89 -23.46
C PHE A 329 21.33 4.34 -24.73
N ALA A 330 20.17 3.76 -25.03
CA ALA A 330 19.33 4.20 -26.13
C ALA A 330 18.43 5.34 -25.63
N LEU A 331 18.90 6.57 -25.77
CA LEU A 331 18.29 7.78 -25.16
C LEU A 331 17.48 8.64 -26.15
N GLU A 332 17.44 8.27 -27.43
CA GLU A 332 16.77 9.05 -28.49
C GLU A 332 15.24 9.11 -28.32
N GLY A 333 14.65 8.18 -27.54
CA GLY A 333 13.26 8.22 -27.11
C GLY A 333 12.98 7.17 -26.03
N PRO A 334 12.00 7.42 -25.14
CA PRO A 334 11.61 6.43 -24.14
C PRO A 334 10.95 5.22 -24.83
N TRP A 335 11.32 4.02 -24.39
CA TRP A 335 10.69 2.76 -24.78
C TRP A 335 9.27 2.62 -24.23
N ALA A 336 9.05 3.08 -23.00
CA ALA A 336 7.74 3.08 -22.35
C ALA A 336 7.68 4.21 -21.30
N ASN A 337 6.46 4.57 -20.88
CA ASN A 337 6.22 5.47 -19.77
C ASN A 337 5.30 4.80 -18.75
N GLY A 338 5.67 4.87 -17.47
CA GLY A 338 4.75 4.62 -16.36
C GLY A 338 4.31 5.93 -15.72
N ASP A 339 3.49 5.85 -14.68
CA ASP A 339 2.90 7.04 -14.01
C ASP A 339 3.95 8.06 -13.50
N PHE A 340 5.16 7.57 -13.17
CA PHE A 340 6.21 8.38 -12.55
C PHE A 340 7.55 8.33 -13.27
N ARG A 341 7.74 7.42 -14.23
CA ARG A 341 9.07 7.11 -14.79
C ARG A 341 9.02 6.84 -16.29
N CYS A 342 10.00 7.38 -17.01
CA CYS A 342 10.30 7.01 -18.38
C CYS A 342 11.26 5.81 -18.39
N VAL A 343 11.10 4.95 -19.38
CA VAL A 343 11.80 3.68 -19.51
C VAL A 343 12.66 3.70 -20.78
N PHE A 344 13.91 3.27 -20.69
CA PHE A 344 14.90 3.29 -21.77
C PHE A 344 15.60 1.94 -21.89
N HIS A 345 16.04 1.59 -23.09
CA HIS A 345 16.89 0.41 -23.27
C HIS A 345 18.33 0.68 -22.85
N VAL A 346 18.91 -0.25 -22.12
CA VAL A 346 20.31 -0.22 -21.70
C VAL A 346 20.97 -1.56 -22.03
N LYS A 347 22.23 -1.56 -22.45
CA LYS A 347 22.97 -2.78 -22.79
C LYS A 347 24.39 -2.74 -22.25
N ASN A 348 24.86 -3.82 -21.64
CA ASN A 348 26.24 -3.91 -21.17
C ASN A 348 27.19 -4.51 -22.23
N GLU A 349 28.49 -4.52 -21.91
CA GLU A 349 29.53 -5.07 -22.79
C GLU A 349 29.38 -6.56 -23.09
N ARG A 350 28.72 -7.31 -22.20
CA ARG A 350 28.42 -8.75 -22.40
C ARG A 350 27.18 -8.99 -23.27
N GLY A 351 26.58 -7.92 -23.79
CA GLY A 351 25.37 -8.00 -24.60
C GLY A 351 24.08 -8.21 -23.82
N LYS A 352 24.10 -8.26 -22.48
CA LYS A 352 22.90 -8.35 -21.65
C LYS A 352 22.13 -7.03 -21.72
N GLU A 353 20.85 -7.12 -22.02
CA GLU A 353 19.93 -5.99 -22.04
C GLU A 353 19.29 -5.77 -20.67
N TYR A 354 19.09 -4.50 -20.37
CA TYR A 354 18.51 -3.96 -19.15
C TYR A 354 17.49 -2.89 -19.51
N VAL A 355 16.77 -2.47 -18.50
CA VAL A 355 15.84 -1.36 -18.54
C VAL A 355 16.35 -0.26 -17.63
N GLY A 356 16.59 0.92 -18.20
CA GLY A 356 16.92 2.13 -17.47
C GLY A 356 15.67 2.95 -17.21
N LYS A 357 15.44 3.36 -15.97
CA LYS A 357 14.28 4.16 -15.55
C LYS A 357 14.76 5.49 -14.98
N ILE A 358 14.16 6.57 -15.43
CA ILE A 358 14.38 7.92 -14.91
C ILE A 358 13.03 8.51 -14.52
N PHE A 359 12.98 9.35 -13.48
CA PHE A 359 11.72 10.02 -13.11
C PHE A 359 11.19 10.90 -14.25
N ILE A 360 9.88 11.06 -14.39
CA ILE A 360 9.32 12.01 -15.34
C ILE A 360 9.49 13.43 -14.80
N LEU A 361 9.20 13.61 -13.51
CA LEU A 361 9.27 14.88 -12.81
C LEU A 361 10.64 15.01 -12.14
N ARG A 362 11.56 15.71 -12.81
CA ARG A 362 12.92 16.00 -12.33
C ARG A 362 12.87 16.94 -11.12
N ARG A 363 13.64 16.62 -10.08
CA ARG A 363 13.81 17.48 -8.90
C ARG A 363 15.26 17.88 -8.63
N GLY A 364 16.14 17.71 -9.63
CA GLY A 364 17.59 17.83 -9.50
C GLY A 364 18.26 16.49 -9.15
N LEU A 365 19.56 16.36 -9.47
CA LEU A 365 20.30 15.10 -9.35
C LEU A 365 20.24 14.54 -7.93
N GLU A 366 20.45 15.37 -6.91
CA GLU A 366 20.47 14.93 -5.51
C GLU A 366 19.12 14.34 -5.06
N LYS A 367 18.03 15.08 -5.32
CA LYS A 367 16.67 14.65 -4.93
C LYS A 367 16.24 13.40 -5.71
N ASP A 368 16.53 13.35 -7.01
CA ASP A 368 16.25 12.18 -7.86
C ASP A 368 17.05 10.96 -7.38
N THR A 369 18.33 11.15 -7.06
CA THR A 369 19.21 10.09 -6.52
C THR A 369 18.66 9.56 -5.21
N ARG A 370 18.27 10.43 -4.26
CA ARG A 370 17.69 10.00 -2.97
C ARG A 370 16.39 9.21 -3.14
N CYS A 371 15.53 9.63 -4.05
CA CYS A 371 14.31 8.90 -4.40
C CYS A 371 14.63 7.53 -5.02
N ALA A 372 15.57 7.49 -5.96
CA ALA A 372 16.01 6.27 -6.61
C ALA A 372 16.64 5.28 -5.61
N TYR A 373 17.45 5.76 -4.67
CA TYR A 373 17.99 4.98 -3.56
C TYR A 373 16.88 4.30 -2.77
N ARG A 374 15.81 5.04 -2.43
CA ARG A 374 14.67 4.48 -1.70
C ARG A 374 13.97 3.38 -2.51
N THR A 375 13.77 3.57 -3.81
CA THR A 375 13.18 2.57 -4.70
C THR A 375 14.01 1.29 -4.76
N ILE A 376 15.34 1.39 -4.92
CA ILE A 376 16.21 0.20 -4.95
C ILE A 376 16.25 -0.49 -3.58
N LYS A 377 16.33 0.26 -2.47
CA LYS A 377 16.26 -0.31 -1.12
C LYS A 377 14.97 -1.11 -0.91
N MET A 378 13.84 -0.58 -1.37
CA MET A 378 12.56 -1.29 -1.31
C MET A 378 12.58 -2.60 -2.12
N ALA A 379 13.12 -2.60 -3.33
CA ALA A 379 13.27 -3.81 -4.14
C ALA A 379 14.17 -4.86 -3.45
N VAL A 380 15.26 -4.40 -2.81
CA VAL A 380 16.15 -5.27 -2.03
C VAL A 380 15.42 -5.86 -0.81
N LEU A 381 14.64 -5.05 -0.08
CA LEU A 381 13.84 -5.55 1.06
C LEU A 381 12.77 -6.56 0.62
N ALA A 382 12.10 -6.27 -0.49
CA ALA A 382 11.10 -7.15 -1.08
C ALA A 382 11.70 -8.51 -1.46
N GLU A 383 12.89 -8.51 -2.07
CA GLU A 383 13.63 -9.74 -2.37
C GLU A 383 13.91 -10.56 -1.11
N GLN A 384 14.50 -9.95 -0.08
CA GLN A 384 14.83 -10.68 1.14
C GLN A 384 13.58 -11.28 1.81
N SER A 385 12.49 -10.51 1.79
CA SER A 385 11.19 -10.97 2.28
C SER A 385 10.68 -12.15 1.46
N ALA A 386 10.82 -12.09 0.14
CA ALA A 386 10.34 -13.12 -0.76
C ALA A 386 11.12 -14.44 -0.62
N HIS A 387 12.45 -14.37 -0.48
CA HIS A 387 13.27 -15.56 -0.20
C HIS A 387 12.88 -16.25 1.11
N ALA A 388 12.59 -15.49 2.16
CA ALA A 388 12.07 -16.08 3.40
C ALA A 388 10.69 -16.72 3.20
N PHE A 389 9.82 -16.10 2.39
CA PHE A 389 8.49 -16.62 2.07
C PHE A 389 8.49 -17.91 1.25
N GLU A 390 9.49 -18.15 0.39
CA GLU A 390 9.59 -19.36 -0.46
C GLU A 390 9.41 -20.66 0.34
N SER A 391 10.05 -20.75 1.49
CA SER A 391 9.94 -21.91 2.40
C SER A 391 8.53 -22.06 2.99
N VAL A 392 7.90 -20.94 3.37
CA VAL A 392 6.59 -20.88 4.00
C VAL A 392 5.50 -21.27 3.01
N VAL A 393 5.54 -20.71 1.80
CA VAL A 393 4.58 -21.06 0.75
C VAL A 393 4.79 -22.48 0.27
N GLY A 394 6.02 -22.97 0.19
CA GLY A 394 6.31 -24.36 -0.16
C GLY A 394 5.69 -25.35 0.83
N ALA A 395 5.88 -25.11 2.13
CA ALA A 395 5.26 -25.92 3.19
C ALA A 395 3.72 -25.88 3.14
N ALA A 396 3.14 -24.69 2.95
CA ALA A 396 1.70 -24.54 2.83
C ALA A 396 1.13 -25.28 1.60
N MET A 397 1.80 -25.18 0.44
CA MET A 397 1.41 -25.86 -0.79
C MET A 397 1.53 -27.38 -0.67
N GLN A 398 2.54 -27.87 0.04
CA GLN A 398 2.70 -29.29 0.34
C GLN A 398 1.58 -29.81 1.25
N ALA A 399 1.20 -29.06 2.30
CA ALA A 399 0.13 -29.44 3.22
C ALA A 399 -1.23 -29.60 2.52
N VAL A 400 -1.52 -28.74 1.53
CA VAL A 400 -2.75 -28.82 0.71
C VAL A 400 -2.61 -29.76 -0.50
N LYS A 401 -1.54 -30.55 -0.58
CA LYS A 401 -1.25 -31.49 -1.69
C LYS A 401 -1.28 -30.83 -3.07
N SER A 402 -0.89 -29.56 -3.17
CA SER A 402 -0.78 -28.87 -4.46
C SER A 402 0.35 -29.44 -5.31
N SER A 403 0.20 -29.40 -6.64
CA SER A 403 1.29 -29.66 -7.59
C SER A 403 2.34 -28.54 -7.62
N ALA A 404 1.95 -27.32 -7.21
CA ALA A 404 2.79 -26.13 -7.18
C ALA A 404 3.57 -26.00 -5.87
N LYS A 405 4.47 -26.96 -5.58
CA LYS A 405 5.20 -27.02 -4.30
C LYS A 405 6.43 -26.12 -4.24
N ASN A 406 7.04 -25.85 -5.38
CA ASN A 406 8.30 -25.11 -5.45
C ASN A 406 8.04 -23.73 -6.05
N TRP A 407 8.18 -22.70 -5.23
CA TRP A 407 8.06 -21.31 -5.64
C TRP A 407 9.41 -20.63 -5.53
N ARG A 408 9.74 -19.78 -6.50
CA ARG A 408 10.92 -18.94 -6.49
C ARG A 408 10.53 -17.53 -6.87
N PHE A 409 10.89 -16.58 -6.02
CA PHE A 409 10.69 -15.15 -6.24
C PHE A 409 12.03 -14.53 -6.60
N ASP A 410 12.02 -13.66 -7.60
CA ASP A 410 13.19 -12.92 -8.07
C ASP A 410 12.74 -11.49 -8.36
N PHE A 411 12.87 -10.62 -7.37
CA PHE A 411 12.70 -9.19 -7.54
C PHE A 411 13.92 -8.62 -8.26
N CYS A 412 13.66 -7.89 -9.34
CA CYS A 412 14.65 -7.17 -10.11
C CYS A 412 15.37 -6.12 -9.24
N LYS A 413 16.41 -6.55 -8.53
CA LYS A 413 17.32 -5.69 -7.78
C LYS A 413 18.12 -4.85 -8.76
N GLY A 414 17.66 -3.61 -8.97
CA GLY A 414 18.34 -2.67 -9.83
C GLY A 414 19.62 -2.09 -9.21
N PHE A 415 20.31 -1.27 -9.99
CA PHE A 415 21.45 -0.46 -9.56
C PHE A 415 21.29 0.97 -10.09
N LEU A 416 22.00 1.92 -9.50
CA LEU A 416 21.93 3.32 -9.92
C LEU A 416 23.12 3.67 -10.80
N VAL A 417 22.90 4.52 -11.78
CA VAL A 417 23.94 5.19 -12.56
C VAL A 417 23.57 6.66 -12.74
N GLU A 418 24.58 7.51 -12.75
CA GLU A 418 24.45 8.92 -13.11
C GLU A 418 24.69 9.05 -14.62
N ILE A 419 23.79 9.73 -15.32
CA ILE A 419 23.88 9.96 -16.77
C ILE A 419 23.53 11.41 -17.10
N LYS A 420 23.95 11.87 -18.28
CA LYS A 420 23.42 13.12 -18.84
C LYS A 420 21.90 13.00 -19.04
N ASP A 421 21.15 13.99 -18.59
CA ASP A 421 19.68 13.98 -18.70
C ASP A 421 19.25 13.90 -20.17
N PRO A 422 18.54 12.83 -20.57
CA PRO A 422 18.07 12.68 -21.95
C PRO A 422 16.79 13.46 -22.24
N MET A 423 16.11 14.02 -21.22
CA MET A 423 14.87 14.77 -21.40
C MET A 423 15.16 16.24 -21.74
N PHE A 424 14.31 16.85 -22.57
CA PHE A 424 14.39 18.30 -22.83
C PHE A 424 14.31 19.07 -21.50
N LYS A 425 15.17 20.08 -21.33
CA LYS A 425 15.19 20.95 -20.14
C LYS A 425 13.78 21.51 -19.95
N SER A 426 13.06 21.02 -18.93
CA SER A 426 11.83 21.70 -18.52
C SER A 426 12.23 23.09 -18.06
N ASN A 427 11.39 24.10 -18.30
CA ASN A 427 11.68 25.49 -17.92
C ASN A 427 11.72 25.72 -16.38
N GLN A 428 11.81 24.66 -15.59
CA GLN A 428 11.74 24.63 -14.13
C GLN A 428 13.03 24.09 -13.49
N VAL A 429 14.16 24.15 -14.19
CA VAL A 429 15.46 23.84 -13.56
C VAL A 429 15.76 24.95 -12.54
N GLU A 430 15.59 24.62 -11.26
CA GLU A 430 16.19 25.36 -10.14
C GLU A 430 17.71 25.37 -10.37
N GLU A 431 18.22 26.49 -10.88
CA GLU A 431 19.63 26.86 -10.97
C GLU A 431 20.55 26.00 -11.87
N LYS A 432 21.62 26.64 -12.34
CA LYS A 432 22.39 26.33 -13.56
C LYS A 432 23.27 25.06 -13.52
N THR A 433 23.06 24.06 -12.67
CA THR A 433 24.18 23.15 -12.31
C THR A 433 24.04 21.64 -12.50
N ASP A 434 22.93 21.04 -12.90
CA ASP A 434 22.92 19.59 -13.16
C ASP A 434 22.32 19.21 -14.52
N ASP A 435 23.19 19.12 -15.53
CA ASP A 435 22.92 18.40 -16.80
C ASP A 435 22.83 16.87 -16.58
N LEU A 436 22.90 16.40 -15.34
CA LEU A 436 22.90 14.99 -14.95
C LEU A 436 21.61 14.59 -14.24
N THR A 437 21.22 13.32 -14.41
CA THR A 437 20.13 12.68 -13.68
C THR A 437 20.52 11.28 -13.22
N CYS A 438 19.79 10.78 -12.24
CA CYS A 438 19.95 9.42 -11.74
C CYS A 438 19.04 8.46 -12.49
N MET A 439 19.62 7.44 -13.12
CA MET A 439 18.93 6.33 -13.77
C MET A 439 18.99 5.07 -12.90
N MET A 440 17.82 4.49 -12.65
CA MET A 440 17.67 3.16 -12.04
C MET A 440 17.71 2.11 -13.14
N ILE A 441 18.68 1.20 -13.11
CA ILE A 441 18.79 0.14 -14.11
C ILE A 441 18.44 -1.19 -13.48
N GLU A 442 17.57 -1.94 -14.13
CA GLU A 442 17.17 -3.29 -13.71
C GLU A 442 17.16 -4.27 -14.88
N ASP A 443 17.04 -5.56 -14.57
CA ASP A 443 16.95 -6.61 -15.59
C ASP A 443 15.72 -6.40 -16.49
N LYS A 444 15.92 -6.50 -17.80
CA LYS A 444 14.82 -6.46 -18.77
C LYS A 444 13.95 -7.70 -18.60
N LEU A 445 12.65 -7.48 -18.38
CA LEU A 445 11.63 -8.54 -18.39
C LEU A 445 11.11 -8.76 -19.81
N ASP A 446 10.68 -9.98 -20.10
CA ASP A 446 10.02 -10.28 -21.38
C ASP A 446 8.66 -9.58 -21.42
N SER A 447 8.55 -8.58 -22.30
CA SER A 447 7.34 -7.76 -22.44
C SER A 447 6.13 -8.56 -22.89
N ARG A 448 6.31 -9.70 -23.57
CA ARG A 448 5.19 -10.56 -24.01
C ARG A 448 4.52 -11.29 -22.84
N LEU A 449 5.28 -11.56 -21.79
CA LEU A 449 4.84 -12.31 -20.62
C LEU A 449 4.57 -11.40 -19.41
N TYR A 450 4.85 -10.10 -19.55
CA TYR A 450 4.69 -9.12 -18.49
C TYR A 450 3.21 -8.94 -18.14
N LYS A 451 2.89 -9.07 -16.85
CA LYS A 451 1.55 -8.87 -16.31
C LYS A 451 1.61 -8.07 -15.02
N LYS A 452 0.70 -7.10 -14.88
CA LYS A 452 0.41 -6.49 -13.57
C LYS A 452 -0.54 -7.43 -12.83
N MET A 453 -0.05 -8.08 -11.78
CA MET A 453 -0.74 -9.20 -11.13
C MET A 453 -1.51 -8.77 -9.88
N SER A 454 -1.03 -7.75 -9.17
CA SER A 454 -1.71 -7.19 -8.00
C SER A 454 -1.39 -5.70 -7.91
N GLY A 455 -2.42 -4.86 -7.91
CA GLY A 455 -2.30 -3.42 -7.65
C GLY A 455 -3.31 -3.02 -6.59
N PHE A 456 -2.85 -2.50 -5.44
CA PHE A 456 -3.68 -1.90 -4.38
C PHE A 456 -5.07 -2.54 -4.15
N GLY A 457 -5.12 -3.87 -3.97
CA GLY A 457 -6.37 -4.60 -3.68
C GLY A 457 -7.27 -4.89 -4.88
N VAL A 458 -6.80 -4.69 -6.11
CA VAL A 458 -7.48 -5.08 -7.35
C VAL A 458 -7.00 -6.48 -7.77
N ILE A 459 -7.85 -7.48 -7.54
CA ILE A 459 -7.66 -8.81 -8.13
C ILE A 459 -8.20 -8.75 -9.56
N PRO A 460 -7.42 -9.08 -10.60
CA PRO A 460 -7.93 -9.12 -11.96
C PRO A 460 -9.13 -10.08 -12.05
N PRO A 461 -10.17 -9.75 -12.84
CA PRO A 461 -11.37 -10.59 -12.93
C PRO A 461 -11.02 -12.01 -13.35
N GLN A 462 -11.62 -13.00 -12.68
CA GLN A 462 -11.46 -14.42 -13.02
C GLN A 462 -11.85 -14.62 -14.48
N LYS A 463 -10.91 -15.13 -15.29
CA LYS A 463 -11.19 -15.63 -16.63
C LYS A 463 -11.23 -17.16 -16.55
N ASP A 464 -12.31 -17.78 -17.01
CA ASP A 464 -12.57 -19.24 -16.87
C ASP A 464 -11.68 -20.15 -17.72
N HIS A 465 -10.70 -19.60 -18.44
CA HIS A 465 -9.74 -20.40 -19.20
C HIS A 465 -8.56 -20.87 -18.31
N ALA A 466 -7.85 -21.92 -18.74
CA ALA A 466 -6.72 -22.51 -17.99
C ALA A 466 -5.64 -21.49 -17.61
N GLU A 467 -5.41 -20.50 -18.48
CA GLU A 467 -4.49 -19.38 -18.23
C GLU A 467 -5.01 -18.46 -17.11
N GLY A 468 -6.32 -18.16 -17.08
CA GLY A 468 -6.94 -17.30 -16.06
C GLY A 468 -6.97 -17.93 -14.67
N ARG A 469 -7.17 -19.25 -14.58
CA ARG A 469 -7.03 -20.01 -13.32
C ARG A 469 -5.60 -19.98 -12.76
N THR A 470 -4.61 -20.11 -13.64
CA THR A 470 -3.19 -20.05 -13.27
C THR A 470 -2.81 -18.66 -12.75
N ILE A 471 -3.24 -17.60 -13.44
CA ILE A 471 -3.01 -16.21 -13.02
C ILE A 471 -3.69 -15.93 -11.68
N THR A 472 -4.93 -16.39 -11.48
CA THR A 472 -5.66 -16.22 -10.22
C THR A 472 -4.87 -16.84 -9.06
N ARG A 473 -4.34 -18.05 -9.24
CA ARG A 473 -3.53 -18.70 -8.21
C ARG A 473 -2.23 -17.96 -7.91
N VAL A 474 -1.58 -17.40 -8.93
CA VAL A 474 -0.41 -16.52 -8.74
C VAL A 474 -0.78 -15.28 -7.93
N CYS A 475 -1.92 -14.65 -8.22
CA CYS A 475 -2.41 -13.50 -7.47
C CYS A 475 -2.68 -13.85 -6.00
N GLU A 476 -3.31 -15.01 -5.73
CA GLU A 476 -3.52 -15.49 -4.35
C GLU A 476 -2.22 -15.68 -3.58
N VAL A 477 -1.17 -16.20 -4.24
CA VAL A 477 0.16 -16.36 -3.65
C VAL A 477 0.81 -15.01 -3.37
N LEU A 478 0.69 -14.04 -4.27
CA LEU A 478 1.21 -12.69 -4.10
C LEU A 478 0.45 -11.90 -3.02
N ASP A 479 -0.86 -12.10 -2.89
CA ASP A 479 -1.67 -11.52 -1.81
C ASP A 479 -1.31 -12.16 -0.47
N ALA A 480 -1.11 -13.48 -0.44
CA ALA A 480 -0.61 -14.18 0.74
C ALA A 480 0.79 -13.71 1.14
N PHE A 481 1.69 -13.47 0.16
CA PHE A 481 3.00 -12.88 0.40
C PHE A 481 2.89 -11.48 1.02
N SER A 482 2.00 -10.63 0.48
CA SER A 482 1.75 -9.29 1.01
C SER A 482 1.31 -9.37 2.48
N HIS A 483 0.29 -10.17 2.75
CA HIS A 483 -0.24 -10.37 4.11
C HIS A 483 0.81 -10.96 5.06
N TRP A 484 1.55 -11.98 4.60
CA TRP A 484 2.61 -12.61 5.38
C TRP A 484 3.73 -11.62 5.71
N SER A 485 4.17 -10.79 4.76
CA SER A 485 5.24 -9.80 4.97
C SER A 485 4.87 -8.77 6.06
N TRP A 486 3.58 -8.39 6.14
CA TRP A 486 3.07 -7.53 7.20
C TRP A 486 3.16 -8.18 8.58
N HIS A 487 2.73 -9.43 8.70
CA HIS A 487 2.74 -10.14 9.98
C HIS A 487 4.15 -10.55 10.41
N ALA A 488 4.94 -11.11 9.49
CA ALA A 488 6.30 -11.56 9.75
C ALA A 488 7.25 -10.40 10.09
N SER A 489 6.97 -9.19 9.60
CA SER A 489 7.75 -7.99 9.94
C SER A 489 7.34 -7.32 11.25
N ASN A 490 6.45 -7.91 12.06
CA ASN A 490 5.82 -7.27 13.22
C ASN A 490 5.08 -5.98 12.85
N ARG A 491 4.36 -5.98 11.72
CA ARG A 491 3.57 -4.84 11.23
C ARG A 491 4.42 -3.59 10.93
N ARG A 492 5.67 -3.78 10.51
CA ARG A 492 6.59 -2.67 10.21
C ARG A 492 6.60 -2.30 8.74
N PHE A 493 6.34 -3.26 7.86
CA PHE A 493 6.18 -3.00 6.44
C PHE A 493 5.36 -4.10 5.76
N MET A 494 4.72 -3.76 4.66
CA MET A 494 4.01 -4.68 3.77
C MET A 494 4.48 -4.48 2.34
N VAL A 495 4.83 -5.56 1.65
CA VAL A 495 5.23 -5.53 0.23
C VAL A 495 4.00 -5.69 -0.67
N VAL A 496 3.75 -4.73 -1.55
CA VAL A 496 2.59 -4.66 -2.45
C VAL A 496 2.97 -4.18 -3.87
N ASP A 497 1.97 -4.00 -4.74
CA ASP A 497 2.11 -3.62 -6.16
C ASP A 497 2.95 -4.63 -6.95
N HIS A 498 2.52 -5.90 -6.90
CA HIS A 498 3.23 -7.00 -7.55
C HIS A 498 2.96 -6.99 -9.06
N GLN A 499 4.02 -6.74 -9.82
CA GLN A 499 4.02 -6.75 -11.27
C GLN A 499 5.29 -7.42 -11.80
N GLY A 500 5.17 -8.15 -12.90
CA GLY A 500 6.30 -8.89 -13.44
C GLY A 500 5.92 -10.03 -14.37
N VAL A 501 6.77 -11.04 -14.44
CA VAL A 501 6.64 -12.20 -15.32
C VAL A 501 6.54 -13.46 -14.48
N TYR A 502 5.59 -14.33 -14.83
CA TYR A 502 5.44 -15.65 -14.23
C TYR A 502 5.76 -16.74 -15.26
N THR A 503 6.65 -17.66 -14.90
CA THR A 503 6.99 -18.84 -15.71
C THR A 503 7.02 -20.10 -14.84
N VAL A 504 6.90 -21.27 -15.49
CA VAL A 504 7.09 -22.57 -14.84
C VAL A 504 8.20 -23.29 -15.58
N GLU A 505 9.30 -23.59 -14.87
CA GLU A 505 10.48 -24.26 -15.43
C GLU A 505 10.88 -25.40 -14.51
N ASN A 506 11.01 -26.62 -15.04
CA ASN A 506 11.40 -27.81 -14.28
C ASN A 506 10.56 -28.02 -12.99
N ARG A 507 9.24 -27.79 -13.08
CA ARG A 507 8.28 -27.85 -11.93
C ARG A 507 8.53 -26.80 -10.83
N VAL A 508 9.29 -25.75 -11.12
CA VAL A 508 9.47 -24.59 -10.25
C VAL A 508 8.65 -23.42 -10.79
N HIS A 509 7.79 -22.87 -9.95
CA HIS A 509 6.99 -21.68 -10.21
C HIS A 509 7.86 -20.45 -9.97
N LYS A 510 8.27 -19.77 -11.04
CA LYS A 510 9.18 -18.63 -10.99
C LYS A 510 8.41 -17.34 -11.19
N LEU A 511 8.55 -16.42 -10.24
CA LEU A 511 7.99 -15.08 -10.26
C LEU A 511 9.12 -14.06 -10.34
N LYS A 512 9.33 -13.50 -11.53
CA LYS A 512 10.29 -12.40 -11.71
C LYS A 512 9.55 -11.07 -11.61
N LEU A 513 9.71 -10.38 -10.48
CA LEU A 513 8.91 -9.22 -10.09
C LEU A 513 9.72 -7.92 -10.19
N THR A 514 9.06 -6.79 -10.40
CA THR A 514 9.70 -5.47 -10.48
C THR A 514 8.86 -4.39 -9.81
N ASP A 515 9.51 -3.29 -9.44
CA ASP A 515 8.90 -2.09 -8.86
C ASP A 515 7.93 -2.35 -7.68
N PRO A 516 8.33 -3.12 -6.65
CA PRO A 516 7.49 -3.30 -5.48
C PRO A 516 7.30 -1.99 -4.73
N VAL A 517 6.12 -1.84 -4.11
CA VAL A 517 5.83 -0.76 -3.17
C VAL A 517 5.82 -1.33 -1.76
N SER A 518 6.48 -0.66 -0.82
CA SER A 518 6.42 -1.00 0.61
C SER A 518 5.58 0.05 1.34
N ILE A 519 4.48 -0.38 1.96
CA ILE A 519 3.68 0.48 2.83
C ILE A 519 4.18 0.24 4.27
N LYS A 520 4.48 1.33 4.99
CA LYS A 520 4.78 1.29 6.42
C LYS A 520 3.52 1.59 7.22
#